data_AF-A0A2B4WCW1-F1
#
_entry.id   AF-A0A2B4WCW1-F1
#
_cell.length_a   1.000
_cell.length_b   1.000
_cell.length_c   1.000
_cell.angle_alpha   90.00
_cell.angle_beta   90.00
_cell.angle_gamma   90.00
#
_symmetry.space_group_name_H-M   'P 1'
#
loop_
_entity.id
_entity.type
_entity.pdbx_description
1 polymer ?
#
loop_
_entity_poly.entity_id
_entity_poly.type
_entity_poly.pdbx_seq_one_letter_code
_entity_poly.pdbx_strand_id
1 'polypeptide(L)'
;MSQQVTMSFSVVPQAKTKDVYSVVDKAIEVVQQSGVRYEVGAMETTLEGELDVLLDVVKRAQQACVDAGAEEVITSIKIHYRPSTGVTIDEKVWKYRDEYEKPEAI
;
A
#
# COMPACT_ATOMS: atom_id res chain seq x y z
N MET A 1 -23.15 -1.66 0.94
CA MET A 1 -21.99 -2.48 0.52
C MET A 1 -20.77 -1.87 1.16
N SER A 2 -19.92 -2.66 1.82
CA SER A 2 -18.68 -2.15 2.40
C SER A 2 -17.67 -1.92 1.28
N GLN A 3 -17.07 -0.73 1.23
CA GLN A 3 -16.00 -0.40 0.30
C GLN A 3 -14.61 -0.61 0.92
N GLN A 4 -14.55 -1.19 2.12
CA GLN A 4 -13.29 -1.42 2.80
C GLN A 4 -12.54 -2.60 2.20
N VAL A 5 -11.34 -2.32 1.71
CA VAL A 5 -10.46 -3.28 1.05
C VAL A 5 -9.09 -3.28 1.71
N THR A 6 -8.38 -4.39 1.53
CA THR A 6 -6.93 -4.44 1.71
C THR A 6 -6.29 -4.44 0.33
N MET A 7 -5.39 -3.49 0.11
CA MET A 7 -4.64 -3.33 -1.13
C MET A 7 -3.15 -3.45 -0.84
N SER A 8 -2.37 -4.03 -1.74
CA SER A 8 -0.92 -3.83 -1.75
C SER A 8 -0.51 -3.20 -3.06
N PHE A 9 0.50 -2.33 -3.01
CA PHE A 9 1.08 -1.75 -4.20
C PHE A 9 2.60 -1.60 -4.09
N SER A 10 3.26 -1.54 -5.25
CA SER A 10 4.67 -1.20 -5.37
C SER A 10 4.90 -0.38 -6.63
N VAL A 11 5.91 0.49 -6.59
CA VAL A 11 6.35 1.31 -7.71
C VAL A 11 7.79 0.95 -8.03
N VAL A 12 8.07 0.73 -9.31
CA VAL A 12 9.41 0.48 -9.84
C VAL A 12 9.71 1.59 -10.84
N PRO A 13 10.28 2.72 -10.38
CA PRO A 13 10.63 3.84 -11.25
C PRO A 13 11.91 3.55 -12.03
N GLN A 14 11.97 4.07 -13.25
CA GLN A 14 13.23 4.27 -13.98
C GLN A 14 13.60 5.74 -13.86
N ALA A 15 14.79 6.03 -13.32
CA ALA A 15 15.30 7.39 -13.15
C ALA A 15 16.79 7.43 -13.52
N LYS A 16 17.16 8.13 -14.59
CA LYS A 16 18.56 8.17 -15.07
C LYS A 16 19.52 8.91 -14.14
N THR A 17 19.01 9.87 -13.38
CA THR A 17 19.84 10.84 -12.63
C THR A 17 19.60 10.82 -11.13
N LYS A 18 18.70 9.96 -10.65
CA LYS A 18 18.32 9.84 -9.24
C LYS A 18 18.52 8.42 -8.76
N ASP A 19 18.88 8.30 -7.49
CA ASP A 19 18.84 7.04 -6.79
C ASP A 19 17.39 6.54 -6.68
N VAL A 20 17.17 5.25 -6.92
CA VAL A 20 15.83 4.65 -6.95
C VAL A 20 15.13 4.79 -5.60
N TYR A 21 15.84 4.62 -4.49
CA TYR A 21 15.24 4.77 -3.16
C TYR A 21 14.82 6.20 -2.89
N SER A 22 15.59 7.19 -3.34
CA SER A 22 15.21 8.61 -3.22
C SER A 22 13.90 8.94 -3.95
N VAL A 23 13.61 8.26 -5.07
CA VAL A 23 12.35 8.39 -5.80
C VAL A 23 11.21 7.63 -5.11
N VAL A 24 11.46 6.40 -4.67
CA VAL A 24 10.47 5.58 -3.95
C VAL A 24 10.06 6.22 -2.62
N ASP A 25 10.98 6.92 -1.94
CA ASP A 25 10.71 7.66 -0.72
C ASP A 25 9.58 8.69 -0.92
N LYS A 26 9.52 9.34 -2.09
CA LYS A 26 8.44 10.28 -2.43
C LYS A 26 7.10 9.60 -2.66
N ALA A 27 7.08 8.37 -3.16
CA ALA A 27 5.86 7.58 -3.22
C ALA A 27 5.38 7.16 -1.82
N ILE A 28 6.29 6.78 -0.93
CA ILE A 28 5.97 6.42 0.46
C ILE A 28 5.50 7.65 1.25
N GLU A 29 6.07 8.83 1.01
CA GLU A 29 5.64 10.09 1.61
C GLU A 29 4.16 10.38 1.32
N VAL A 30 3.69 10.11 0.09
CA VAL A 30 2.26 10.22 -0.27
C VAL A 30 1.38 9.28 0.57
N VAL A 31 1.85 8.06 0.81
CA VAL A 31 1.14 7.08 1.66
C VAL A 31 1.09 7.58 3.10
N GLN A 32 2.21 8.05 3.64
CA GLN A 32 2.29 8.58 5.01
C GLN A 32 1.34 9.76 5.24
N GLN A 33 1.21 10.64 4.25
CA GLN A 33 0.33 11.82 4.31
C GLN A 33 -1.14 11.50 4.06
N SER A 34 -1.48 10.28 3.61
CA SER A 34 -2.85 9.93 3.23
C SER A 34 -3.80 9.72 4.42
N GLY A 35 -3.27 9.46 5.61
CA GLY A 35 -4.06 9.14 6.80
C GLY A 35 -4.71 7.76 6.81
N VAL A 36 -4.50 6.94 5.76
CA VAL A 36 -4.98 5.55 5.74
C VAL A 36 -4.08 4.67 6.61
N ARG A 37 -4.61 3.53 7.06
CA ARG A 37 -3.78 2.52 7.71
C ARG A 37 -2.87 1.89 6.65
N TYR A 38 -1.57 1.84 6.91
CA TYR A 38 -0.60 1.24 6.00
C TYR A 38 0.51 0.50 6.75
N GLU A 39 1.19 -0.38 6.01
CA GLU A 39 2.42 -1.03 6.43
C GLU A 39 3.38 -1.12 5.25
N VAL A 40 4.60 -0.61 5.40
CA VAL A 40 5.65 -0.71 4.39
C VAL A 40 6.37 -2.04 4.55
N GLY A 41 6.21 -2.94 3.56
CA GLY A 41 6.97 -4.18 3.46
C GLY A 41 8.19 -4.03 2.55
N ALA A 42 9.03 -5.07 2.49
CA ALA A 42 10.24 -5.05 1.66
C ALA A 42 9.96 -4.99 0.15
N MET A 43 8.86 -5.58 -0.31
CA MET A 43 8.52 -5.70 -1.73
C MET A 43 7.27 -4.91 -2.14
N GLU A 44 6.38 -4.65 -1.18
CA GLU A 44 5.09 -4.01 -1.41
C GLU A 44 4.65 -3.26 -0.15
N THR A 45 3.92 -2.16 -0.33
CA THR A 45 3.27 -1.42 0.75
C THR A 45 1.81 -1.84 0.82
N THR A 46 1.35 -2.29 1.99
CA THR A 46 -0.03 -2.72 2.23
C THR A 46 -0.83 -1.53 2.77
N LEU A 47 -2.03 -1.32 2.24
CA LEU A 47 -2.99 -0.26 2.59
C LEU A 47 -4.33 -0.89 2.98
N GLU A 48 -5.05 -0.25 3.90
CA GLU A 48 -6.41 -0.61 4.28
C GLU A 48 -7.30 0.64 4.31
N GLY A 49 -8.47 0.55 3.68
CA GLY A 49 -9.45 1.65 3.66
C GLY A 49 -10.44 1.53 2.52
N GLU A 50 -11.07 2.64 2.14
CA GLU A 50 -12.03 2.72 1.04
C GLU A 50 -11.34 2.58 -0.34
N LEU A 51 -11.90 1.73 -1.21
CA LEU A 51 -11.33 1.43 -2.53
C LEU A 51 -10.91 2.68 -3.34
N ASP A 52 -11.80 3.66 -3.49
CA ASP A 52 -11.54 4.84 -4.32
C ASP A 52 -10.44 5.73 -3.71
N VAL A 53 -10.43 5.87 -2.39
CA VAL A 53 -9.36 6.58 -1.65
C VAL A 53 -8.03 5.89 -1.86
N LEU A 54 -7.98 4.56 -1.75
CA LEU A 54 -6.74 3.79 -1.92
C LEU A 54 -6.21 3.87 -3.36
N LEU A 55 -7.09 3.80 -4.36
CA LEU A 55 -6.69 3.97 -5.76
C LEU A 55 -6.15 5.38 -6.03
N ASP A 56 -6.73 6.41 -5.42
CA ASP A 56 -6.22 7.79 -5.51
C ASP A 56 -4.84 7.94 -4.83
N VAL A 57 -4.63 7.29 -3.67
CA VAL A 57 -3.31 7.24 -3.02
C VAL A 57 -2.27 6.63 -3.95
N VAL A 58 -2.55 5.49 -4.58
CA VAL A 58 -1.61 4.84 -5.51
C VAL A 58 -1.35 5.72 -6.74
N LYS A 59 -2.38 6.36 -7.28
CA LYS A 59 -2.27 7.29 -8.41
C LYS A 59 -1.35 8.48 -8.08
N ARG A 60 -1.50 9.07 -6.89
CA ARG A 60 -0.62 10.15 -6.42
C ARG A 60 0.80 9.65 -6.14
N ALA A 61 0.94 8.44 -5.59
CA ALA A 61 2.24 7.85 -5.30
C ALA A 61 3.08 7.62 -6.56
N GLN A 62 2.48 7.09 -7.64
CA GLN A 62 3.21 6.96 -8.91
C GLN A 62 3.53 8.32 -9.55
N GLN A 63 2.65 9.32 -9.39
CA GLN A 63 2.91 10.67 -9.90
C GLN A 63 4.06 11.33 -9.15
N ALA A 64 4.13 11.15 -7.82
CA ALA A 64 5.23 11.63 -7.00
C ALA A 64 6.59 11.05 -7.44
N CYS A 65 6.64 9.81 -7.93
CA CYS A 65 7.86 9.26 -8.54
C CYS A 65 8.29 10.06 -9.79
N VAL A 66 7.34 10.38 -10.68
CA VAL A 66 7.62 11.16 -11.90
C VAL A 66 8.06 12.58 -11.54
N ASP A 67 7.37 13.22 -10.60
CA ASP A 67 7.70 14.56 -10.12
C ASP A 67 9.09 14.60 -9.43
N ALA A 68 9.52 13.47 -8.85
CA ALA A 68 10.84 13.28 -8.26
C ALA A 68 11.96 13.01 -9.29
N GLY A 69 11.61 12.83 -10.57
CA GLY A 69 12.56 12.67 -11.67
C GLY A 69 12.59 11.28 -12.33
N ALA A 70 11.59 10.43 -12.09
CA ALA A 70 11.43 9.20 -12.88
C ALA A 70 10.90 9.52 -14.29
N GLU A 71 11.47 8.89 -15.31
CA GLU A 71 10.96 9.00 -16.69
C GLU A 71 9.71 8.13 -16.91
N GLU A 72 9.66 6.98 -16.24
CA GLU A 72 8.55 6.03 -16.27
C GLU A 72 8.48 5.24 -14.97
N VAL A 73 7.31 4.67 -14.67
CA VAL A 73 7.07 3.90 -13.44
C VAL A 73 6.23 2.68 -13.77
N ILE A 74 6.71 1.50 -13.36
CA ILE A 74 5.89 0.29 -13.35
C ILE A 74 5.20 0.22 -11.98
N THR A 75 3.88 0.34 -11.96
CA THR A 75 3.06 0.26 -10.75
C THR A 75 2.34 -1.07 -10.70
N SER A 76 2.56 -1.85 -9.64
CA SER A 76 1.83 -3.11 -9.39
C SER A 76 0.80 -2.88 -8.29
N ILE A 77 -0.43 -3.38 -8.48
CA ILE A 77 -1.53 -3.25 -7.51
C ILE A 77 -2.20 -4.61 -7.34
N LYS A 78 -2.48 -4.99 -6.10
CA LYS A 78 -3.26 -6.17 -5.74
C LYS A 78 -4.36 -5.76 -4.77
N ILE A 79 -5.61 -6.09 -5.10
CA ILE A 79 -6.79 -5.69 -4.33
C ILE A 79 -7.51 -6.93 -3.86
N HIS A 80 -7.76 -7.05 -2.55
CA HIS A 80 -8.69 -8.02 -2.02
C HIS A 80 -10.05 -7.34 -1.78
N TYR A 81 -11.00 -7.60 -2.67
CA TYR A 81 -12.33 -6.99 -2.65
C TYR A 81 -13.40 -7.98 -2.17
N ARG A 82 -14.08 -7.64 -1.07
CA ARG A 82 -15.21 -8.41 -0.52
C ARG A 82 -16.32 -7.43 -0.06
N PRO A 83 -17.26 -7.04 -0.92
CA PRO A 83 -18.22 -5.97 -0.63
C PRO A 83 -19.28 -6.31 0.43
N SER A 84 -19.44 -7.60 0.76
CA SER A 84 -20.41 -8.07 1.76
C SER A 84 -20.00 -7.67 3.18
N THR A 85 -18.75 -7.92 3.56
CA THR A 85 -18.25 -7.70 4.94
C THR A 85 -17.03 -6.78 5.01
N GLY A 86 -16.43 -6.41 3.87
CA GLY A 86 -15.11 -5.79 3.82
C GLY A 86 -13.98 -6.81 4.04
N VAL A 87 -12.75 -6.29 3.92
CA VAL A 87 -11.50 -7.01 4.19
C VAL A 87 -10.57 -6.09 4.98
N THR A 88 -10.01 -6.61 6.07
CA THR A 88 -9.00 -5.92 6.89
C THR A 88 -7.63 -6.60 6.79
N ILE A 89 -6.57 -5.92 7.22
CA ILE A 89 -5.23 -6.49 7.40
C ILE A 89 -5.26 -7.50 8.54
N ASP A 90 -5.89 -7.14 9.67
CA ASP A 90 -5.89 -7.96 10.90
C ASP A 90 -6.50 -9.33 10.66
N GLU A 91 -7.65 -9.42 9.97
CA GLU A 91 -8.29 -10.71 9.67
C GLU A 91 -7.36 -11.68 8.91
N LYS A 92 -6.38 -11.13 8.17
CA LYS A 92 -5.45 -11.90 7.33
C LYS A 92 -4.16 -12.27 8.05
N VAL A 93 -3.69 -11.44 8.99
CA VAL A 93 -2.35 -11.59 9.58
C VAL A 93 -2.35 -12.02 11.05
N TRP A 94 -3.48 -11.91 11.78
CA TRP A 94 -3.52 -12.13 13.23
C TRP A 94 -2.98 -13.50 13.66
N LYS A 95 -3.16 -14.54 12.86
CA LYS A 95 -2.66 -15.90 13.17
C LYS A 95 -1.16 -16.05 13.01
N TYR A 96 -0.53 -15.16 12.25
CA TYR A 96 0.83 -15.33 11.71
C TYR A 96 1.83 -14.32 12.27
N ARG A 97 1.41 -13.43 13.16
CA ARG A 97 2.29 -12.45 13.82
C ARG A 97 2.18 -12.57 15.33
N ASP A 98 3.31 -12.40 16.00
CA ASP A 98 3.39 -12.54 17.46
C ASP A 98 2.88 -11.31 18.21
N GLU A 99 2.68 -10.19 17.51
CA GLU A 99 2.09 -8.95 18.05
C GLU A 99 0.60 -9.09 18.39
N TYR A 100 -0.08 -10.14 17.92
CA TYR A 100 -1.47 -10.44 18.26
C TYR A 100 -1.52 -11.49 19.37
N GLU A 101 -2.34 -11.23 20.39
CA GLU A 101 -2.70 -12.25 21.37
C GLU A 101 -3.43 -13.40 20.66
N LYS A 102 -2.81 -14.58 20.67
CA LYS A 102 -3.40 -15.80 20.12
C LYS A 102 -4.33 -16.36 21.20
N PRO A 103 -5.61 -16.65 20.90
CA PRO A 103 -6.48 -17.34 21.84
C PRO A 103 -5.80 -18.64 22.23
N GLU A 104 -5.63 -18.89 23.54
CA GLU A 104 -5.11 -20.17 24.02
C GLU A 104 -5.98 -21.28 23.42
N ALA A 105 -5.33 -22.28 22.80
CA ALA A 105 -6.01 -23.42 22.25
C ALA A 105 -6.79 -24.12 23.38
N ILE A 106 -8.11 -24.11 23.29
CA ILE A 106 -9.01 -24.88 24.17
C ILE A 106 -8.84 -26.38 23.87
#